data_AF-A0A351QUS6-F1
#
_entry.id   AF-A0A351QUS6-F1
#
_cell.length_a   1.000
_cell.length_b   1.000
_cell.length_c   1.000
_cell.angle_alpha   90.00
_cell.angle_beta   90.00
_cell.angle_gamma   90.00
#
_symmetry.space_group_name_H-M   'P 1'
#
loop_
_entity.id
_entity.type
_entity.pdbx_description
1 polymer ?
#
loop_
_entity_poly.entity_id
_entity_poly.type
_entity_poly.pdbx_seq_one_letter_code
_entity_poly.pdbx_strand_id
1 'polypeptide(L)'
;MFKVTKGINTHKGMIFLIGVVATALGKALYEKISFNKVQIILKNMCENILDDFKDLHKKKDLTHGEALYLKYGFAGIRGEIKKGLENIFQEIIPKHKNSNLKGNDLYSETLLMLISKVEDSTIVHRQNIEKLREVQRRAYEILNLGGFNSEEGIKAAHDFEKQCIDENVSPGGSADLLALVIFLTESERFFS
;
A
#
# COMPACT_ATOMS: atom_id res chain seq x y z
N MET A 1 -15.75 13.09 -0.09
CA MET A 1 -14.87 12.92 1.09
C MET A 1 -14.87 14.16 1.98
N PHE A 2 -14.19 15.28 1.61
CA PHE A 2 -14.01 16.46 2.49
C PHE A 2 -15.28 17.04 3.11
N LYS A 3 -16.38 17.06 2.36
CA LYS A 3 -17.68 17.56 2.84
C LYS A 3 -18.28 16.69 3.96
N VAL A 4 -17.96 15.39 3.98
CA VAL A 4 -18.48 14.40 4.93
C VAL A 4 -17.54 14.23 6.12
N THR A 5 -16.22 14.33 5.90
CA THR A 5 -15.19 14.16 6.93
C THR A 5 -14.84 15.45 7.68
N LYS A 6 -15.63 16.53 7.53
CA LYS A 6 -15.33 17.87 8.09
C LYS A 6 -13.90 18.33 7.79
N GLY A 7 -13.43 18.10 6.57
CA GLY A 7 -12.07 18.46 6.14
C GLY A 7 -10.98 17.46 6.51
N ILE A 8 -11.29 16.38 7.25
CA ILE A 8 -10.32 15.32 7.57
C ILE A 8 -9.98 14.52 6.31
N ASN A 9 -8.69 14.34 6.07
CA ASN A 9 -8.14 13.96 4.80
C ASN A 9 -7.78 12.46 4.71
N THR A 10 -8.69 11.59 5.17
CA THR A 10 -8.38 10.19 5.55
C THR A 10 -8.24 9.18 4.40
N HIS A 11 -8.58 9.52 3.15
CA HIS A 11 -8.52 8.54 2.03
C HIS A 11 -7.99 9.12 0.70
N LYS A 12 -7.19 10.20 0.73
CA LYS A 12 -6.62 10.78 -0.52
C LYS A 12 -5.73 9.76 -1.24
N GLY A 13 -4.92 9.02 -0.49
CA GLY A 13 -4.02 7.97 -1.00
C GLY A 13 -4.81 6.88 -1.72
N MET A 14 -5.75 6.25 -1.02
CA MET A 14 -6.65 5.24 -1.59
C MET A 14 -7.40 5.71 -2.85
N ILE A 15 -8.04 6.88 -2.83
CA ILE A 15 -8.80 7.37 -4.01
C ILE A 15 -7.89 7.55 -5.22
N PHE A 16 -6.71 8.14 -5.01
CA PHE A 16 -5.72 8.31 -6.06
C PHE A 16 -5.28 6.96 -6.63
N LEU A 17 -4.92 6.04 -5.75
CA LEU A 17 -4.43 4.72 -6.10
C LEU A 17 -5.48 3.90 -6.88
N ILE A 18 -6.70 3.80 -6.35
CA ILE A 18 -7.80 3.09 -7.00
C ILE A 18 -8.14 3.77 -8.34
N GLY A 19 -8.15 5.10 -8.41
CA GLY A 19 -8.44 5.82 -9.65
C GLY A 19 -7.44 5.50 -10.77
N VAL A 20 -6.15 5.53 -10.47
CA VAL A 20 -5.07 5.18 -11.42
C VAL A 20 -5.19 3.73 -11.86
N VAL A 21 -5.37 2.80 -10.91
CA VAL A 21 -5.47 1.37 -11.21
C VAL A 21 -6.74 1.02 -11.97
N ALA A 22 -7.88 1.57 -11.59
CA ALA A 22 -9.15 1.38 -12.31
C ALA A 22 -9.05 1.89 -13.76
N THR A 23 -8.34 2.99 -13.99
CA THR A 23 -8.11 3.50 -15.35
C THR A 23 -7.25 2.52 -16.16
N ALA A 24 -6.18 1.99 -15.58
CA ALA A 24 -5.34 0.99 -16.25
C ALA A 24 -6.10 -0.31 -16.55
N LEU A 25 -6.91 -0.79 -15.60
CA LEU A 25 -7.80 -1.95 -15.79
C LEU A 25 -8.82 -1.68 -16.89
N GLY A 26 -9.47 -0.52 -16.89
CA GLY A 26 -10.46 -0.13 -17.89
C GLY A 26 -9.87 -0.07 -19.30
N LYS A 27 -8.67 0.52 -19.45
CA LYS A 27 -7.93 0.51 -20.72
C LYS A 27 -7.59 -0.91 -21.15
N ALA A 28 -7.12 -1.75 -20.23
CA ALA A 28 -6.78 -3.14 -20.53
C ALA A 28 -8.00 -3.93 -21.03
N LEU A 29 -9.15 -3.79 -20.36
CA LEU A 29 -10.41 -4.42 -20.77
C LEU A 29 -10.87 -3.93 -22.15
N TYR A 30 -10.84 -2.62 -22.39
CA TYR A 30 -11.24 -2.03 -23.66
C TYR A 30 -10.37 -2.53 -24.83
N GLU A 31 -9.06 -2.62 -24.62
CA GLU A 31 -8.09 -3.05 -25.63
C GLU A 31 -7.89 -4.57 -25.67
N LYS A 32 -8.65 -5.34 -24.85
CA LYS A 32 -8.52 -6.80 -24.70
C LYS A 32 -7.09 -7.25 -24.36
N ILE A 33 -6.42 -6.46 -23.53
CA ILE A 33 -5.10 -6.75 -22.98
C ILE A 33 -5.28 -7.62 -21.73
N SER A 34 -4.45 -8.66 -21.60
CA SER A 34 -4.48 -9.59 -20.47
C SER A 34 -4.14 -8.93 -19.13
N PHE A 35 -4.72 -9.42 -18.04
CA PHE A 35 -4.54 -8.86 -16.69
C PHE A 35 -3.06 -8.73 -16.27
N ASN A 36 -2.23 -9.71 -16.61
CA ASN A 36 -0.78 -9.70 -16.32
C ASN A 36 -0.01 -8.55 -17.01
N LYS A 37 -0.62 -7.82 -17.96
CA LYS A 37 -0.03 -6.66 -18.63
C LYS A 37 -0.55 -5.33 -18.06
N VAL A 38 -1.50 -5.33 -17.12
CA VAL A 38 -2.01 -4.12 -16.45
C VAL A 38 -0.88 -3.33 -15.79
N GLN A 39 0.11 -4.02 -15.20
CA GLN A 39 1.31 -3.40 -14.66
C GLN A 39 2.07 -2.54 -15.69
N ILE A 40 2.15 -2.98 -16.95
CA ILE A 40 2.84 -2.24 -18.02
C ILE A 40 2.07 -0.98 -18.36
N ILE A 41 0.74 -1.09 -18.47
CA ILE A 41 -0.14 0.06 -18.70
C ILE A 41 0.03 1.10 -17.58
N LEU A 42 0.06 0.64 -16.32
CA LEU A 42 0.31 1.49 -15.16
C LEU A 42 1.64 2.23 -15.25
N LYS A 43 2.75 1.52 -15.54
CA LYS A 43 4.08 2.13 -15.68
C LYS A 43 4.10 3.20 -16.76
N ASN A 44 3.46 2.94 -17.90
CA ASN A 44 3.42 3.87 -19.02
C ASN A 44 2.57 5.10 -18.72
N MET A 45 1.38 4.91 -18.13
CA MET A 45 0.47 6.01 -17.78
C MET A 45 1.07 6.93 -16.71
N CYS A 46 1.88 6.38 -15.81
CA CYS A 46 2.44 7.09 -14.67
C CYS A 46 3.95 7.31 -14.80
N GLU A 47 4.50 7.32 -16.02
CA GLU A 47 5.93 7.47 -16.25
C GLU A 47 6.46 8.76 -15.59
N ASN A 48 5.75 9.87 -15.71
CA ASN A 48 6.17 11.16 -15.19
C ASN A 48 5.50 11.53 -13.85
N ILE A 49 4.95 10.55 -13.12
CA ILE A 49 4.21 10.80 -11.86
C ILE A 49 5.05 11.48 -10.76
N LEU A 50 6.39 11.33 -10.81
CA LEU A 50 7.30 11.98 -9.87
C LEU A 50 7.69 13.40 -10.30
N ASP A 51 7.26 13.86 -11.48
CA ASP A 51 7.46 15.23 -11.91
C ASP A 51 6.71 16.23 -11.02
N ASP A 52 5.64 15.78 -10.35
CA ASP A 52 4.96 16.45 -9.24
C ASP A 52 5.96 16.97 -8.18
N PHE A 53 7.14 16.34 -8.06
CA PHE A 53 8.14 16.67 -7.05
C PHE A 53 9.27 17.58 -7.54
N LYS A 54 9.42 17.82 -8.84
CA LYS A 54 10.59 18.54 -9.43
C LYS A 54 10.78 19.96 -8.88
N ASP A 55 9.68 20.69 -8.68
CA ASP A 55 9.70 22.10 -8.25
C ASP A 55 9.29 22.32 -6.79
N LEU A 56 9.29 21.27 -5.95
CA LEU A 56 8.84 21.39 -4.55
C LEU A 56 9.66 22.39 -3.73
N HIS A 57 10.95 22.51 -4.02
CA HIS A 57 11.84 23.48 -3.37
C HIS A 57 11.41 24.94 -3.60
N LYS A 58 10.58 25.22 -4.61
CA LYS A 58 10.03 26.54 -4.91
C LYS A 58 8.65 26.77 -4.26
N LYS A 59 8.04 25.73 -3.70
CA LYS A 59 6.69 25.80 -3.13
C LYS A 59 6.73 26.37 -1.71
N LYS A 60 5.84 27.33 -1.43
CA LYS A 60 5.73 27.94 -0.08
C LYS A 60 5.10 27.01 0.95
N ASP A 61 4.03 26.31 0.56
CA ASP A 61 3.28 25.41 1.43
C ASP A 61 3.40 23.97 0.93
N LEU A 62 4.12 23.14 1.68
CA LEU A 62 4.29 21.73 1.38
C LEU A 62 3.17 20.91 2.03
N THR A 63 2.62 19.96 1.28
CA THR A 63 1.84 18.87 1.86
C THR A 63 2.76 17.92 2.62
N HIS A 64 2.21 17.14 3.54
CA HIS A 64 2.98 16.16 4.32
C HIS A 64 3.81 15.21 3.45
N GLY A 65 3.23 14.70 2.35
CA GLY A 65 3.95 13.82 1.43
C GLY A 65 5.11 14.50 0.72
N GLU A 66 4.95 15.77 0.33
CA GLU A 66 6.01 16.55 -0.31
C GLU A 66 7.14 16.89 0.67
N ALA A 67 6.81 17.19 1.92
CA ALA A 67 7.80 17.41 2.98
C ALA A 67 8.61 16.13 3.29
N LEU A 68 7.94 14.97 3.33
CA LEU A 68 8.60 13.68 3.50
C LEU A 68 9.51 13.33 2.31
N TYR A 69 9.06 13.64 1.09
CA TYR A 69 9.88 13.45 -0.12
C TYR A 69 11.16 14.30 -0.06
N LEU A 70 11.06 15.59 0.28
CA LEU A 70 12.24 16.46 0.38
C LEU A 70 13.19 16.04 1.51
N LYS A 71 12.66 15.59 2.65
CA LYS A 71 13.46 15.25 3.83
C LYS A 71 14.14 13.87 3.74
N TYR A 72 13.46 12.89 3.16
CA TYR A 72 13.88 11.48 3.21
C TYR A 72 13.90 10.77 1.85
N GLY A 73 13.54 11.45 0.76
CA GLY A 73 13.36 10.80 -0.56
C GLY A 73 12.10 9.93 -0.67
N PHE A 74 11.22 10.03 0.33
CA PHE A 74 10.04 9.18 0.48
C PHE A 74 8.99 9.51 -0.57
N ALA A 75 8.93 8.74 -1.66
CA ALA A 75 7.96 8.96 -2.73
C ALA A 75 6.56 8.42 -2.40
N GLY A 76 6.45 7.59 -1.36
CA GLY A 76 5.20 6.99 -0.89
C GLY A 76 4.44 6.30 -2.03
N ILE A 77 3.12 6.48 -2.07
CA ILE A 77 2.27 5.81 -3.06
C ILE A 77 2.61 6.17 -4.52
N ARG A 78 3.12 7.38 -4.77
CA ARG A 78 3.58 7.77 -6.12
C ARG A 78 4.81 6.97 -6.54
N GLY A 79 5.72 6.69 -5.59
CA GLY A 79 6.87 5.82 -5.82
C GLY A 79 6.44 4.40 -6.16
N GLU A 80 5.48 3.85 -5.42
CA GLU A 80 4.94 2.51 -5.69
C GLU A 80 4.26 2.44 -7.07
N ILE A 81 3.49 3.46 -7.45
CA ILE A 81 2.88 3.54 -8.80
C ILE A 81 3.94 3.71 -9.89
N LYS A 82 4.98 4.53 -9.67
CA LYS A 82 6.10 4.69 -10.63
C LYS A 82 6.81 3.37 -10.89
N LYS A 83 6.96 2.53 -9.86
CA LYS A 83 7.46 1.15 -9.97
C LYS A 83 6.44 0.18 -10.57
N GLY A 84 5.22 0.64 -10.89
CA GLY A 84 4.14 -0.19 -11.41
C GLY A 84 3.62 -1.19 -10.39
N LEU A 85 3.67 -0.87 -9.09
CA LEU A 85 3.21 -1.73 -8.01
C LEU A 85 3.86 -3.13 -8.06
N GLU A 86 5.17 -3.16 -8.33
CA GLU A 86 5.90 -4.40 -8.63
C GLU A 86 5.79 -5.47 -7.54
N ASN A 87 6.05 -5.10 -6.29
CA ASN A 87 5.88 -6.01 -5.15
C ASN A 87 4.45 -6.56 -5.06
N ILE A 88 3.44 -5.73 -5.40
CA ILE A 88 2.05 -6.14 -5.34
C ILE A 88 1.74 -7.19 -6.40
N PHE A 89 2.09 -6.94 -7.66
CA PHE A 89 1.81 -7.85 -8.76
C PHE A 89 2.65 -9.14 -8.73
N GLN A 90 3.93 -9.04 -8.38
CA GLN A 90 4.86 -10.16 -8.47
C GLN A 90 4.89 -11.04 -7.22
N GLU A 91 4.57 -10.48 -6.04
CA GLU A 91 4.70 -11.22 -4.77
C GLU A 91 3.40 -11.26 -3.97
N ILE A 92 2.81 -10.10 -3.66
CA ILE A 92 1.67 -10.03 -2.73
C ILE A 92 0.42 -10.68 -3.32
N ILE A 93 0.03 -10.36 -4.55
CA ILE A 93 -1.16 -10.95 -5.19
C ILE A 93 -1.00 -12.47 -5.36
N PRO A 94 0.12 -13.01 -5.88
CA PRO A 94 0.31 -14.46 -5.94
C PRO A 94 0.21 -15.14 -4.57
N LYS A 95 0.84 -14.59 -3.52
CA LYS A 95 0.75 -15.15 -2.16
C LYS A 95 -0.66 -15.06 -1.60
N HIS A 96 -1.35 -13.95 -1.81
CA HIS A 96 -2.74 -13.75 -1.40
C HIS A 96 -3.68 -14.77 -2.06
N LYS A 97 -3.56 -14.97 -3.38
CA LYS A 97 -4.39 -15.92 -4.14
C LYS A 97 -4.12 -17.38 -3.78
N ASN A 98 -2.86 -17.73 -3.56
CA ASN A 98 -2.45 -19.11 -3.27
C ASN A 98 -2.53 -19.48 -1.79
N SER A 99 -2.96 -18.55 -0.92
CA SER A 99 -3.09 -18.81 0.51
C SER A 99 -4.28 -19.72 0.83
N ASN A 100 -4.05 -20.63 1.78
CA ASN A 100 -5.12 -21.45 2.36
C ASN A 100 -6.00 -20.66 3.33
N LEU A 101 -5.52 -19.50 3.82
CA LEU A 101 -6.28 -18.61 4.69
C LEU A 101 -7.48 -18.02 3.95
N LYS A 102 -8.51 -17.63 4.72
CA LYS A 102 -9.74 -17.01 4.22
C LYS A 102 -10.17 -15.87 5.14
N GLY A 103 -11.03 -15.01 4.63
CA GLY A 103 -11.62 -13.90 5.39
C GLY A 103 -10.55 -13.02 6.07
N ASN A 104 -10.78 -12.70 7.34
CA ASN A 104 -9.93 -11.77 8.08
C ASN A 104 -8.49 -12.29 8.27
N ASP A 105 -8.27 -13.60 8.38
CA ASP A 105 -6.92 -14.14 8.52
C ASP A 105 -6.10 -13.91 7.25
N LEU A 106 -6.72 -14.11 6.07
CA LEU A 106 -6.09 -13.81 4.79
C LEU A 106 -5.76 -12.32 4.66
N TYR A 107 -6.69 -11.45 5.06
CA TYR A 107 -6.50 -10.00 4.99
C TYR A 107 -5.44 -9.52 5.97
N SER A 108 -5.37 -10.10 7.16
CA SER A 108 -4.38 -9.76 8.18
C SER A 108 -2.98 -10.24 7.79
N GLU A 109 -2.87 -11.47 7.25
CA GLU A 109 -1.63 -11.97 6.63
C GLU A 109 -1.15 -11.05 5.51
N THR A 110 -2.07 -10.64 4.63
CA THR A 110 -1.75 -9.75 3.52
C THR A 110 -1.33 -8.37 4.00
N LEU A 111 -1.97 -7.86 5.05
CA LEU A 111 -1.60 -6.60 5.68
C LEU A 111 -0.19 -6.68 6.27
N LEU A 112 0.16 -7.76 6.98
CA LEU A 112 1.52 -7.96 7.49
C LEU A 112 2.55 -7.99 6.36
N MET A 113 2.27 -8.68 5.25
CA MET A 113 3.15 -8.68 4.08
C MET A 113 3.38 -7.26 3.54
N LEU A 114 2.32 -6.44 3.46
CA LEU A 114 2.42 -5.05 3.01
C LEU A 114 3.18 -4.17 4.01
N ILE A 115 2.87 -4.29 5.31
CA ILE A 115 3.56 -3.56 6.38
C ILE A 115 5.05 -3.87 6.34
N SER A 116 5.45 -5.12 6.09
CA SER A 116 6.87 -5.53 6.07
C SER A 116 7.69 -4.94 4.92
N LYS A 117 7.05 -4.41 3.86
CA LYS A 117 7.73 -4.03 2.60
C LYS A 117 7.53 -2.58 2.18
N VAL A 118 6.40 -1.98 2.53
CA VAL A 118 5.96 -0.71 1.94
C VAL A 118 6.46 0.47 2.76
N GLU A 119 6.84 1.53 2.06
CA GLU A 119 7.11 2.85 2.58
C GLU A 119 5.81 3.56 3.03
N ASP A 120 5.32 3.23 4.23
CA ASP A 120 4.09 3.83 4.77
C ASP A 120 4.33 5.24 5.33
N SER A 121 4.05 6.24 4.50
CA SER A 121 4.16 7.66 4.87
C SER A 121 3.26 8.08 6.04
N THR A 122 2.19 7.32 6.33
CA THR A 122 1.28 7.60 7.47
C THR A 122 1.99 7.38 8.80
N ILE A 123 2.80 6.32 8.87
CA ILE A 123 3.61 6.03 10.05
C ILE A 123 4.65 7.13 10.22
N VAL A 124 5.41 7.46 9.17
CA VAL A 124 6.47 8.49 9.25
C VAL A 124 5.90 9.87 9.59
N HIS A 125 4.70 10.19 9.10
CA HIS A 125 4.02 11.45 9.39
C HIS A 125 3.59 11.58 10.86
N ARG A 126 3.05 10.51 11.44
CA ARG A 126 2.56 10.52 12.84
C ARG A 126 3.66 10.24 13.86
N GLN A 127 4.71 9.56 13.43
CA GLN A 127 5.80 9.06 14.26
C GLN A 127 7.13 9.53 13.64
N ASN A 128 7.97 8.60 13.18
CA ASN A 128 9.25 8.87 12.54
C ASN A 128 9.67 7.67 11.67
N ILE A 129 10.80 7.81 10.97
CA ILE A 129 11.31 6.79 10.05
C ILE A 129 11.86 5.57 10.79
N GLU A 130 12.35 5.75 12.02
CA GLU A 130 12.81 4.68 12.89
C GLU A 130 11.65 3.75 13.27
N LYS A 131 10.50 4.33 13.62
CA LYS A 131 9.28 3.59 13.94
C LYS A 131 8.75 2.82 12.74
N LEU A 132 8.79 3.40 11.53
CA LEU A 132 8.47 2.66 10.30
C LEU A 132 9.35 1.41 10.16
N ARG A 133 10.66 1.54 10.32
CA ARG A 133 11.61 0.41 10.20
C ARG A 133 11.35 -0.65 11.28
N GLU A 134 11.03 -0.23 12.50
CA GLU A 134 10.67 -1.14 13.58
C GLU A 134 9.42 -1.95 13.24
N VAL A 135 8.35 -1.29 12.79
CA VAL A 135 7.08 -1.89 12.40
C VAL A 135 7.27 -2.86 11.23
N GLN A 136 8.06 -2.48 10.22
CA GLN A 136 8.43 -3.35 9.10
C GLN A 136 9.13 -4.63 9.57
N ARG A 137 10.12 -4.50 10.46
CA ARG A 137 10.85 -5.64 11.03
C ARG A 137 9.93 -6.54 11.84
N ARG A 138 9.06 -5.97 12.68
CA ARG A 138 8.10 -6.73 13.49
C ARG A 138 7.11 -7.51 12.63
N ALA A 139 6.55 -6.90 11.59
CA ALA A 139 5.68 -7.60 10.65
C ALA A 139 6.41 -8.74 9.92
N TYR A 140 7.67 -8.53 9.51
CA TYR A 140 8.49 -9.57 8.92
C TYR A 140 8.76 -10.74 9.88
N GLU A 141 9.05 -10.45 11.15
CA GLU A 141 9.26 -11.47 12.19
C GLU A 141 8.00 -12.32 12.43
N ILE A 142 6.82 -11.69 12.46
CA ILE A 142 5.54 -12.40 12.60
C ILE A 142 5.30 -13.33 11.42
N LEU A 143 5.57 -12.87 10.19
CA LEU A 143 5.45 -13.72 8.99
C LEU A 143 6.42 -14.91 9.05
N ASN A 144 7.64 -14.73 9.58
CA ASN A 144 8.60 -15.82 9.77
C ASN A 144 8.20 -16.82 10.88
N LEU A 145 7.36 -16.41 11.83
CA LEU A 145 6.77 -17.32 12.81
C LEU A 145 5.64 -18.17 12.22
N GLY A 146 5.28 -17.97 10.94
CA GLY A 146 4.18 -18.64 10.25
C GLY A 146 2.95 -17.76 10.05
N GLY A 147 2.99 -16.51 10.52
CA GLY A 147 1.90 -15.55 10.36
C GLY A 147 0.58 -16.12 10.87
N PHE A 148 -0.50 -15.86 10.12
CA PHE A 148 -1.83 -16.37 10.42
C PHE A 148 -2.02 -17.86 10.11
N ASN A 149 -0.98 -18.58 9.65
CA ASN A 149 -1.00 -20.04 9.51
C ASN A 149 -0.49 -20.78 10.77
N SER A 150 -0.13 -20.06 11.84
CA SER A 150 0.47 -20.61 13.05
C SER A 150 -0.12 -19.99 14.31
N GLU A 151 -0.22 -20.76 15.40
CA GLU A 151 -0.66 -20.22 16.69
C GLU A 151 0.32 -19.19 17.23
N GLU A 152 1.64 -19.42 17.07
CA GLU A 152 2.67 -18.47 17.50
C GLU A 152 2.59 -17.16 16.72
N GLY A 153 2.42 -17.22 15.40
CA GLY A 153 2.28 -16.04 14.53
C GLY A 153 1.01 -15.23 14.80
N ILE A 154 -0.13 -15.89 15.01
CA ILE A 154 -1.40 -15.22 15.39
C ILE A 154 -1.23 -14.47 16.72
N LYS A 155 -0.64 -15.14 17.73
CA LYS A 155 -0.36 -14.49 19.02
C LYS A 155 0.55 -13.29 18.86
N ALA A 156 1.64 -13.43 18.10
CA ALA A 156 2.59 -12.34 17.85
C ALA A 156 1.94 -11.18 17.07
N ALA A 157 1.00 -11.45 16.17
CA ALA A 157 0.23 -10.44 15.46
C ALA A 157 -0.66 -9.62 16.40
N HIS A 158 -1.36 -10.27 17.34
CA HIS A 158 -2.17 -9.57 18.34
C HIS A 158 -1.32 -8.76 19.33
N ASP A 159 -0.18 -9.29 19.77
CA ASP A 159 0.75 -8.54 20.62
C ASP A 159 1.30 -7.31 19.88
N PHE A 160 1.56 -7.44 18.58
CA PHE A 160 1.99 -6.34 17.73
C PHE A 160 0.89 -5.30 17.48
N GLU A 161 -0.36 -5.73 17.27
CA GLU A 161 -1.51 -4.83 17.16
C GLU A 161 -1.65 -3.99 18.44
N LYS A 162 -1.62 -4.65 19.61
CA LYS A 162 -1.69 -3.97 20.90
C LYS A 162 -0.58 -2.93 21.06
N GLN A 163 0.66 -3.30 20.72
CA GLN A 163 1.78 -2.36 20.74
C GLN A 163 1.53 -1.16 19.81
N CYS A 164 1.04 -1.40 18.59
CA CYS A 164 0.73 -0.31 17.66
C CYS A 164 -0.34 0.64 18.22
N ILE A 165 -1.36 0.10 18.89
CA ILE A 165 -2.41 0.91 19.54
C ILE A 165 -1.79 1.75 20.68
N ASP A 166 -1.03 1.12 21.56
CA ASP A 166 -0.42 1.78 22.73
C ASP A 166 0.56 2.88 22.31
N GLU A 167 1.27 2.69 21.20
CA GLU A 167 2.22 3.66 20.64
C GLU A 167 1.60 4.64 19.63
N ASN A 168 0.29 4.55 19.38
CA ASN A 168 -0.43 5.34 18.38
C ASN A 168 0.19 5.26 16.97
N VAL A 169 0.62 4.06 16.58
CA VAL A 169 1.14 3.70 15.27
C VAL A 169 0.00 3.21 14.40
N SER A 170 -0.16 3.81 13.21
CA SER A 170 -1.21 3.41 12.28
C SER A 170 -0.62 3.17 10.89
N PRO A 171 -0.59 1.91 10.40
CA PRO A 171 -0.12 1.56 9.06
C PRO A 171 -1.20 1.84 8.00
N GLY A 172 -1.64 3.09 7.91
CA GLY A 172 -2.75 3.51 7.03
C GLY A 172 -2.44 3.36 5.55
N GLY A 173 -1.20 3.61 5.13
CA GLY A 173 -0.78 3.41 3.74
C GLY A 173 -0.76 1.94 3.35
N SER A 174 -0.33 1.05 4.25
CA SER A 174 -0.41 -0.40 4.05
C SER A 174 -1.87 -0.87 3.99
N ALA A 175 -2.77 -0.31 4.80
CA ALA A 175 -4.21 -0.62 4.72
C ALA A 175 -4.85 -0.16 3.40
N ASP A 176 -4.47 1.03 2.88
CA ASP A 176 -4.89 1.49 1.55
C ASP A 176 -4.44 0.51 0.44
N LEU A 177 -3.22 -0.02 0.55
CA LEU A 177 -2.71 -1.03 -0.38
C LEU A 177 -3.40 -2.39 -0.22
N LEU A 178 -3.81 -2.79 0.98
CA LEU A 178 -4.58 -4.02 1.19
C LEU A 178 -5.90 -3.95 0.42
N ALA A 179 -6.62 -2.82 0.53
CA ALA A 179 -7.83 -2.59 -0.25
C ALA A 179 -7.57 -2.68 -1.76
N LEU A 180 -6.42 -2.17 -2.23
CA LEU A 180 -6.02 -2.31 -3.62
C LEU A 180 -5.75 -3.77 -4.02
N VAL A 181 -5.04 -4.56 -3.19
CA VAL A 181 -4.75 -5.98 -3.47
C VAL A 181 -6.04 -6.76 -3.65
N ILE A 182 -7.01 -6.53 -2.76
CA ILE A 182 -8.35 -7.14 -2.84
C ILE A 182 -9.03 -6.70 -4.14
N PHE A 183 -9.04 -5.40 -4.43
CA PHE A 183 -9.65 -4.87 -5.66
C PHE A 183 -9.04 -5.45 -6.93
N LEU A 184 -7.71 -5.55 -7.02
CA LEU A 184 -6.99 -6.11 -8.17
C LEU A 184 -7.31 -7.60 -8.35
N THR A 185 -7.28 -8.37 -7.25
CA THR A 185 -7.54 -9.81 -7.27
C THR A 185 -8.98 -10.10 -7.70
N GLU A 186 -9.95 -9.34 -7.20
CA GLU A 186 -11.35 -9.46 -7.61
C GLU A 186 -11.58 -9.00 -9.06
N SER A 187 -10.80 -8.03 -9.54
CA SER A 187 -10.94 -7.50 -10.91
C SER A 187 -10.41 -8.45 -11.97
N GLU A 188 -9.51 -9.36 -11.63
CA GLU A 188 -8.93 -10.33 -12.57
C GLU A 188 -10.00 -11.19 -13.26
N ARG A 189 -11.11 -11.48 -12.58
CA ARG A 189 -12.23 -12.27 -13.16
C ARG A 189 -12.86 -11.64 -14.40
N PHE A 190 -12.69 -10.33 -14.62
CA PHE A 190 -13.22 -9.65 -15.81
C PHE A 190 -12.32 -9.80 -17.05
N PHE A 191 -11.14 -10.41 -16.90
CA PHE A 191 -10.19 -10.68 -17.99
C PHE A 191 -10.28 -12.13 -18.50
N SER A 192 -11.30 -12.87 -18.06
CA SER A 192 -11.61 -14.25 -18.44
C SER A 192 -12.36 -14.32 -19.76
#